data_AF-A0A9D7PWM1-F1
#
_entry.id   AF-A0A9D7PWM1-F1
#
_cell.length_a   1.000
_cell.length_b   1.000
_cell.length_c   1.000
_cell.angle_alpha   90.00
_cell.angle_beta   90.00
_cell.angle_gamma   90.00
#
_symmetry.space_group_name_H-M   'P 1'
#
loop_
_entity.id
_entity.type
_entity.pdbx_description
1 polymer ?
#
loop_
_entity_poly.entity_id
_entity_poly.type
_entity_poly.pdbx_seq_one_letter_code
_entity_poly.pdbx_strand_id
1 'polypeptide(L)'
;MLPRILPEPSPASADDLPTSYFEPHCCNLPEQQPLVLRIAPGTHFIQRIYHDESPLKLLSEVQPMAWEEYDALRSLPTADGYHSLFGRYGLIAGTERPERFLLWPMGIRSPGAMRQWGRHATAFVGRRHFDDAFLIESLFTKAP
;
A
#
# COMPACT_ATOMS: atom_id res chain seq x y z
N MET A 1 19.76 24.88 -23.10
CA MET A 1 20.38 23.54 -23.08
C MET A 1 20.23 23.04 -21.64
N LEU A 2 19.25 22.20 -21.34
CA LEU A 2 19.07 21.66 -19.99
C LEU A 2 20.03 20.46 -19.80
N PRO A 3 20.70 20.33 -18.64
CA PRO A 3 21.57 19.18 -18.39
C PRO A 3 20.72 17.90 -18.36
N ARG A 4 21.20 16.88 -19.06
CA ARG A 4 20.60 15.55 -19.10
C ARG A 4 20.83 14.89 -17.74
N ILE A 5 19.78 14.83 -16.92
CA ILE A 5 19.79 14.08 -15.66
C ILE A 5 19.64 12.60 -16.02
N LEU A 6 20.69 11.81 -15.76
CA LEU A 6 20.63 10.36 -15.87
C LEU A 6 20.09 9.83 -14.53
N PRO A 7 19.24 8.78 -14.54
CA PRO A 7 18.85 8.11 -13.31
C PRO A 7 20.09 7.51 -12.65
N GLU A 8 20.24 7.72 -11.35
CA GLU A 8 21.27 7.05 -10.55
C GLU A 8 21.06 5.52 -10.63
N PRO A 9 22.15 4.73 -10.71
CA PRO A 9 22.05 3.28 -10.68
C PRO A 9 21.33 2.82 -9.41
N SER A 10 20.51 1.76 -9.53
CA SER A 10 19.89 1.14 -8.36
C SER A 10 20.99 0.73 -7.37
N PRO A 11 20.88 1.08 -6.08
CA PRO A 11 21.86 0.69 -5.08
C PRO A 11 21.98 -0.85 -5.06
N ALA A 12 23.22 -1.33 -5.15
CA ALA A 12 23.51 -2.76 -5.22
C ALA A 12 23.63 -3.38 -3.82
N SER A 13 23.90 -2.55 -2.81
CA SER A 13 23.99 -2.93 -1.40
C SER A 13 23.19 -1.97 -0.51
N ALA A 14 22.80 -2.44 0.67
CA ALA A 14 22.20 -1.61 1.71
C ALA A 14 23.13 -0.46 2.16
N ASP A 15 24.44 -0.61 1.99
CA ASP A 15 25.46 0.40 2.31
C ASP A 15 25.40 1.63 1.37
N ASP A 16 24.78 1.49 0.19
CA ASP A 16 24.65 2.57 -0.80
C ASP A 16 23.43 3.48 -0.51
N LEU A 17 22.63 3.18 0.52
CA LEU A 17 21.44 3.95 0.87
C LEU A 17 21.78 5.16 1.76
N PRO A 18 21.17 6.34 1.53
CA PRO A 18 21.39 7.53 2.34
C PRO A 18 20.96 7.29 3.80
N THR A 19 21.93 7.29 4.71
CA THR A 19 21.78 6.96 6.14
C THR A 19 21.00 8.00 6.94
N SER A 20 20.70 9.16 6.36
CA SER A 20 20.06 10.29 7.05
C SER A 20 18.55 10.13 7.25
N TYR A 21 17.90 9.23 6.52
CA TYR A 21 16.44 8.98 6.60
C TYR A 21 16.08 7.54 6.91
N PHE A 22 17.05 6.63 6.91
CA PHE A 22 16.86 5.22 7.21
C PHE A 22 17.60 4.90 8.50
N GLU A 23 16.87 4.50 9.54
CA GLU A 23 17.51 3.83 10.67
C GLU A 23 18.11 2.51 10.17
N PRO A 24 19.35 2.18 10.55
CA PRO A 24 19.96 0.92 10.17
C PRO A 24 19.07 -0.23 10.65
N HIS A 25 18.73 -1.13 9.72
CA HIS A 25 17.98 -2.34 9.99
C HIS A 25 18.70 -3.10 11.10
N CYS A 26 18.16 -3.10 12.31
CA CYS A 26 18.84 -3.63 13.51
C CYS A 26 18.99 -5.16 13.52
N CYS A 27 18.74 -5.85 12.41
CA CYS A 27 18.66 -7.30 12.41
C CYS A 27 19.40 -7.88 11.20
N ASN A 28 20.60 -8.40 11.45
CA ASN A 28 21.15 -9.48 10.66
C ASN A 28 20.24 -10.69 10.85
N LEU A 29 19.20 -10.81 10.01
CA LEU A 29 18.27 -11.92 10.05
C LEU A 29 18.96 -13.14 9.47
N PRO A 30 19.15 -14.24 10.22
CA PRO A 30 19.57 -15.50 9.62
C PRO A 30 18.52 -15.90 8.58
N GLU A 31 18.94 -16.16 7.34
CA GLU A 31 18.09 -16.32 6.14
C GLU A 31 17.01 -17.42 6.22
N GLN A 32 16.95 -18.21 7.30
CA GLN A 32 16.28 -19.52 7.31
C GLN A 32 15.32 -19.74 8.49
N GLN A 33 15.08 -18.74 9.34
CA GLN A 33 14.13 -18.88 10.45
C GLN A 33 12.81 -18.13 10.16
N PRO A 34 11.64 -18.74 10.44
CA PRO A 34 10.37 -18.07 10.26
C PRO A 34 10.31 -16.80 11.12
N LEU A 35 10.04 -15.68 10.47
CA LEU A 35 9.93 -14.37 11.09
C LEU A 35 8.48 -14.11 11.48
N VAL A 36 8.25 -13.76 12.74
CA VAL A 36 6.93 -13.35 13.22
C VAL A 36 6.88 -11.84 13.34
N LEU A 37 5.91 -11.27 12.61
CA LEU A 37 5.60 -9.84 12.62
C LEU A 37 4.32 -9.62 13.44
N ARG A 38 4.44 -8.86 14.54
CA ARG A 38 3.26 -8.44 15.31
C ARG A 38 2.81 -7.05 14.88
N ILE A 39 1.58 -6.97 14.40
CA ILE A 39 0.97 -5.74 13.91
C ILE A 39 -0.13 -5.29 14.87
N ALA A 40 -0.15 -4.00 15.20
CA ALA A 40 -1.19 -3.40 16.02
C ALA A 40 -2.55 -3.44 15.30
N PRO A 41 -3.64 -3.88 15.96
CA PRO A 41 -4.96 -3.79 15.37
C PRO A 41 -5.36 -2.33 15.17
N GLY A 42 -6.05 -2.03 14.06
CA GLY A 42 -6.55 -0.69 13.73
C GLY A 42 -5.50 0.25 13.13
N THR A 43 -4.36 0.46 13.82
CA THR A 43 -3.29 1.37 13.33
C THR A 43 -2.35 0.71 12.33
N HIS A 44 -2.28 -0.62 12.32
CA HIS A 44 -1.35 -1.40 11.50
C HIS A 44 0.13 -1.08 11.76
N PHE A 45 0.45 -0.54 12.93
CA PHE A 45 1.83 -0.29 13.31
C PHE A 45 2.56 -1.58 13.62
N ILE A 46 3.80 -1.68 13.16
CA ILE A 46 4.69 -2.78 13.53
C ILE A 46 5.04 -2.61 15.01
N GLN A 47 4.60 -3.56 15.82
CA GLN A 47 4.86 -3.56 17.26
C GLN A 47 6.11 -4.36 17.61
N ARG A 48 6.37 -5.44 16.87
CA ARG A 48 7.49 -6.36 17.15
C ARG A 48 7.83 -7.18 15.93
N ILE A 49 9.11 -7.47 15.77
CA ILE A 49 9.66 -8.45 14.84
C ILE A 49 10.48 -9.43 15.70
N TYR A 50 10.22 -10.73 15.59
CA TYR A 50 10.92 -11.76 16.37
C TYR A 50 10.90 -13.12 15.67
N HIS A 51 11.82 -14.01 16.05
CA HIS A 51 11.77 -15.41 15.64
C HIS A 51 10.92 -16.20 16.62
N ASP A 52 10.03 -17.04 16.09
CA ASP A 52 9.25 -17.97 16.91
C ASP A 52 9.85 -19.36 16.81
N GLU A 53 10.46 -19.82 17.91
CA GLU A 53 10.99 -21.18 18.03
C GLU A 53 9.92 -22.18 18.53
N SER A 54 8.70 -21.71 18.76
CA SER A 54 7.60 -22.57 19.21
C SER A 54 7.20 -23.55 18.11
N PRO A 55 6.98 -24.84 18.43
CA PRO A 55 6.49 -25.79 17.44
C PRO A 55 5.14 -25.32 16.87
N LEU A 56 5.01 -25.26 15.53
CA LEU A 56 3.80 -24.83 14.80
C LEU A 56 2.48 -25.47 15.33
N LYS A 57 2.57 -26.62 16.01
CA LYS A 57 1.43 -27.35 16.60
C LYS A 57 0.72 -26.63 17.76
N LEU A 58 1.35 -25.66 18.44
CA LEU A 58 0.71 -24.93 19.54
C LEU A 58 -0.20 -23.78 19.07
N LEU A 59 -0.15 -23.44 17.78
CA LEU A 59 -0.93 -22.35 17.21
C LEU A 59 -2.26 -22.88 16.63
N SER A 60 -3.14 -23.39 17.49
CA SER A 60 -4.43 -24.00 17.08
C SER A 60 -5.43 -23.02 16.45
N GLU A 61 -5.08 -21.74 16.29
CA GLU A 61 -5.91 -20.69 15.67
C GLU A 61 -5.19 -19.94 14.54
N VAL A 62 -4.18 -20.55 13.88
CA VAL A 62 -3.55 -19.92 12.70
C VAL A 62 -4.41 -20.18 11.47
N GLN A 63 -4.97 -19.10 10.92
CA GLN A 63 -5.55 -19.09 9.58
C GLN A 63 -4.46 -18.73 8.57
N PRO A 64 -4.07 -19.64 7.66
CA PRO A 64 -3.13 -19.30 6.61
C PRO A 64 -3.74 -18.23 5.71
N MET A 65 -3.05 -17.11 5.57
CA MET A 65 -3.42 -16.08 4.60
C MET A 65 -2.74 -16.41 3.27
N ALA A 66 -3.53 -16.56 2.22
CA ALA A 66 -3.01 -16.59 0.87
C ALA A 66 -2.61 -15.17 0.46
N TRP A 67 -1.48 -15.06 -0.25
CA TRP A 67 -1.05 -13.84 -0.92
C TRP A 67 -0.89 -14.12 -2.41
N GLU A 68 -1.13 -13.09 -3.21
CA GLU A 68 -0.97 -13.14 -4.66
C GLU A 68 -0.35 -11.82 -5.12
N GLU A 69 0.23 -11.84 -6.32
CA GLU A 69 0.69 -10.61 -6.95
C GLU A 69 -0.50 -9.66 -7.20
N TYR A 70 -0.24 -8.37 -7.10
CA TYR A 70 -1.27 -7.35 -7.17
C TYR A 70 -2.07 -7.36 -8.49
N ASP A 71 -1.43 -7.74 -9.60
CA ASP A 71 -2.08 -7.89 -10.90
C ASP A 71 -2.98 -9.13 -10.96
N ALA A 72 -2.60 -10.23 -10.33
CA ALA A 72 -3.43 -11.42 -10.20
C ALA A 72 -4.73 -11.14 -9.40
N LEU A 73 -4.67 -10.26 -8.40
CA LEU A 73 -5.85 -9.85 -7.62
C LEU A 73 -6.97 -9.20 -8.46
N ARG A 74 -6.67 -8.70 -9.66
CA ARG A 74 -7.68 -8.13 -10.57
C ARG A 74 -8.44 -9.19 -11.37
N SER A 75 -7.98 -10.44 -11.35
CA SER A 75 -8.59 -11.54 -12.09
C SER A 75 -8.24 -12.87 -11.41
N LEU A 76 -8.84 -13.11 -10.25
CA LEU A 76 -8.66 -14.35 -9.49
C LEU A 76 -9.51 -15.47 -10.10
N PRO A 77 -8.98 -16.69 -10.23
CA PRO A 77 -9.75 -17.84 -10.67
C PRO A 77 -10.82 -18.20 -9.63
N THR A 78 -11.99 -18.58 -10.11
CA THR A 78 -13.14 -19.05 -9.32
C THR A 78 -13.78 -20.24 -10.04
N ALA A 79 -14.70 -20.94 -9.37
CA ALA A 79 -15.39 -22.09 -9.97
C ALA A 79 -16.12 -21.75 -11.29
N ASP A 80 -16.63 -20.52 -11.40
CA ASP A 80 -17.46 -20.08 -12.53
C ASP A 80 -16.72 -19.15 -13.52
N GLY A 81 -15.40 -19.01 -13.39
CA GLY A 81 -14.57 -18.15 -14.25
C GLY A 81 -13.60 -17.29 -13.45
N TYR A 82 -13.55 -15.99 -13.74
CA TYR A 82 -12.62 -15.05 -13.10
C TYR A 82 -13.33 -13.90 -12.42
N HIS A 83 -12.90 -13.57 -11.20
CA HIS A 83 -13.43 -12.45 -10.43
C HIS A 83 -12.30 -11.55 -9.93
N SER A 84 -12.51 -10.25 -10.05
CA SER A 84 -11.65 -9.25 -9.43
C SER A 84 -11.92 -9.17 -7.93
N LEU A 85 -10.87 -9.14 -7.11
CA LEU A 85 -10.96 -8.80 -5.68
C LEU A 85 -11.59 -7.41 -5.47
N PHE A 86 -11.32 -6.50 -6.42
CA PHE A 86 -11.88 -5.17 -6.43
C PHE A 86 -13.26 -5.16 -7.10
N GLY A 87 -14.28 -4.64 -6.42
CA GLY A 87 -15.61 -4.46 -7.02
C GLY A 87 -15.62 -3.40 -8.14
N ARG A 88 -16.80 -3.15 -8.74
CA ARG A 88 -16.97 -2.22 -9.90
C ARG A 88 -16.35 -0.82 -9.74
N TYR A 89 -16.21 -0.37 -8.49
CA TYR A 89 -15.63 0.93 -8.15
C TYR A 89 -14.16 0.86 -7.73
N GLY A 90 -13.49 -0.27 -7.93
CA GLY A 90 -12.13 -0.51 -7.47
C GLY A 90 -12.03 -0.56 -5.95
N LEU A 91 -13.07 -0.99 -5.23
CA LEU A 91 -13.11 -1.08 -3.77
C LEU A 91 -13.04 -2.56 -3.33
N ILE A 92 -12.32 -2.85 -2.25
CA ILE A 92 -12.34 -4.18 -1.63
C ILE A 92 -13.51 -4.25 -0.64
N ALA A 93 -14.42 -5.19 -0.85
CA ALA A 93 -15.57 -5.38 0.03
C ALA A 93 -15.13 -5.78 1.45
N GLY A 94 -15.84 -5.30 2.49
CA GLY A 94 -15.51 -5.59 3.88
C GLY A 94 -14.40 -4.72 4.47
N THR A 95 -13.80 -3.82 3.67
CA THR A 95 -12.77 -2.87 4.13
C THR A 95 -13.34 -1.48 4.41
N GLU A 96 -14.68 -1.33 4.43
CA GLU A 96 -15.33 -0.05 4.63
C GLU A 96 -15.08 0.49 6.04
N ARG A 97 -14.81 1.79 6.15
CA ARG A 97 -14.60 2.46 7.43
C ARG A 97 -15.81 3.30 7.86
N PRO A 98 -16.04 3.52 9.17
CA PRO A 98 -17.18 4.30 9.66
C PRO A 98 -17.19 5.76 9.18
N GLU A 99 -16.02 6.36 8.95
CA GLU A 99 -15.85 7.74 8.47
C GLU A 99 -16.55 7.96 7.13
N ARG A 100 -16.87 6.89 6.39
CA ARG A 100 -17.67 7.00 5.16
C ARG A 100 -19.00 7.74 5.37
N PHE A 101 -19.61 7.64 6.54
CA PHE A 101 -20.88 8.31 6.84
C PHE A 101 -20.73 9.80 7.14
N LEU A 102 -19.53 10.23 7.54
CA LEU A 102 -19.21 11.64 7.72
C LEU A 102 -18.73 12.26 6.40
N LEU A 103 -17.95 11.51 5.64
CA LEU A 103 -17.17 12.01 4.51
C LEU A 103 -17.83 11.77 3.14
N TRP A 104 -18.95 11.04 3.06
CA TRP A 104 -19.64 10.79 1.78
C TRP A 104 -20.11 12.04 1.03
N PRO A 105 -20.51 13.18 1.67
CA PRO A 105 -20.99 14.34 0.93
C PRO A 105 -19.90 15.01 0.09
N MET A 106 -18.62 14.70 0.38
CA MET A 106 -17.46 15.17 -0.38
C MET A 106 -17.31 14.48 -1.75
N GLY A 107 -18.24 13.62 -2.16
CA GLY A 107 -18.18 12.98 -3.48
C GLY A 107 -17.15 11.84 -3.60
N ILE A 108 -16.44 11.51 -2.51
CA ILE A 108 -15.61 10.30 -2.43
C ILE A 108 -16.50 9.14 -1.98
N ARG A 109 -16.58 8.08 -2.79
CA ARG A 109 -17.36 6.88 -2.49
C ARG A 109 -16.65 5.99 -1.49
N SER A 110 -17.23 5.73 -0.31
CA SER A 110 -16.60 4.92 0.76
C SER A 110 -15.18 5.37 1.17
N PRO A 111 -15.02 6.60 1.71
CA PRO A 111 -13.76 7.07 2.27
C PRO A 111 -13.15 6.07 3.26
N GLY A 112 -11.83 5.90 3.21
CA GLY A 112 -11.08 4.96 4.05
C GLY A 112 -11.13 3.48 3.62
N ALA A 113 -12.01 3.09 2.69
CA ALA A 113 -12.00 1.75 2.13
C ALA A 113 -10.77 1.49 1.26
N MET A 114 -10.26 0.25 1.30
CA MET A 114 -9.12 -0.17 0.47
C MET A 114 -9.49 -0.15 -1.01
N ARG A 115 -8.52 0.24 -1.85
CA ARG A 115 -8.77 0.58 -3.25
C ARG A 115 -7.74 -0.01 -4.18
N GLN A 116 -8.23 -0.28 -5.39
CA GLN A 116 -7.37 -0.50 -6.52
C GLN A 116 -6.54 0.76 -6.81
N TRP A 117 -5.23 0.59 -6.97
CA TRP A 117 -4.34 1.60 -7.53
C TRP A 117 -4.89 2.17 -8.85
N GLY A 118 -4.75 3.49 -9.03
CA GLY A 118 -5.34 4.24 -10.14
C GLY A 118 -6.83 4.59 -9.99
N ARG A 119 -7.53 4.07 -8.97
CA ARG A 119 -8.96 4.35 -8.70
C ARG A 119 -9.20 5.26 -7.48
N HIS A 120 -8.14 5.92 -7.01
CA HIS A 120 -8.18 6.82 -5.87
C HIS A 120 -8.72 8.19 -6.28
N ALA A 121 -9.46 8.84 -5.40
CA ALA A 121 -9.89 10.21 -5.62
C ALA A 121 -8.69 11.15 -5.53
N THR A 122 -8.51 12.01 -6.52
CA THR A 122 -7.45 13.03 -6.62
C THR A 122 -7.88 14.37 -6.02
N ALA A 123 -9.15 14.51 -5.64
CA ALA A 123 -9.69 15.66 -4.94
C ALA A 123 -10.85 15.23 -4.02
N PHE A 124 -10.97 15.91 -2.88
CA PHE A 124 -12.08 15.78 -1.95
C PHE A 124 -13.30 16.63 -2.34
N VAL A 125 -13.15 17.63 -3.21
CA VAL A 125 -14.27 18.42 -3.74
C VAL A 125 -13.98 18.71 -5.21
N GLY A 126 -14.99 18.54 -6.07
CA GLY A 126 -14.88 18.80 -7.51
C GLY A 126 -14.37 17.61 -8.33
N ARG A 127 -13.99 17.88 -9.59
CA ARG A 127 -13.42 16.88 -10.52
C ARG A 127 -11.97 17.27 -10.77
N ARG A 128 -11.04 16.37 -10.47
CA ARG A 128 -9.62 16.54 -10.76
C ARG A 128 -9.12 15.29 -11.46
N HIS A 129 -8.33 15.49 -12.49
CA HIS A 129 -7.71 14.40 -13.25
C HIS A 129 -6.27 14.28 -12.77
N PHE A 130 -5.78 13.05 -12.57
CA PHE A 130 -4.38 12.86 -12.15
C PHE A 130 -3.42 13.35 -13.24
N ASP A 131 -3.86 13.25 -14.49
CA ASP A 131 -3.20 13.59 -15.74
C ASP A 131 -3.56 15.00 -16.25
N ASP A 132 -4.09 15.88 -15.40
CA ASP A 132 -4.35 17.27 -15.80
C ASP A 132 -3.02 17.98 -16.10
N ALA A 133 -2.78 18.26 -17.38
CA ALA A 133 -1.53 18.85 -17.85
C ALA A 133 -1.29 20.27 -17.32
N PHE A 134 -2.33 20.97 -16.86
CA PHE A 134 -2.26 22.35 -16.37
C PHE A 134 -2.33 22.43 -14.84
N LEU A 135 -2.22 21.28 -14.15
CA LEU A 135 -2.44 21.20 -12.71
C LEU A 135 -1.44 22.03 -11.92
N ILE A 136 -0.18 22.03 -12.33
CA ILE A 136 0.90 22.75 -11.65
C ILE A 136 0.72 24.25 -11.82
N GLU A 137 0.45 24.71 -13.04
CA GLU A 137 0.20 26.11 -13.37
C GLU A 137 -1.04 26.65 -12.64
N SER A 138 -2.04 25.81 -12.38
CA SER A 138 -3.24 26.20 -11.62
C SER A 138 -2.98 26.38 -10.11
N LEU A 139 -1.97 25.70 -9.56
CA LEU A 139 -1.71 25.67 -8.12
C LEU A 139 -0.60 26.63 -7.68
N PHE A 140 0.35 26.94 -8.56
CA PHE A 140 1.55 27.68 -8.22
C PHE A 140 1.67 28.94 -9.08
N THR A 141 2.00 30.06 -8.42
CA THR A 141 2.47 31.25 -9.11
C THR A 141 3.99 31.29 -9.01
N LYS A 142 4.65 31.80 -10.04
CA LYS A 142 6.11 31.92 -10.06
C LYS A 142 6.54 32.90 -8.96
N ALA A 143 7.48 32.49 -8.12
CA ALA A 143 8.12 33.40 -7.17
C ALA A 143 8.78 34.57 -7.94
N PRO A 144 8.78 35.79 -7.36
CA PRO A 144 9.39 36.97 -8.00
C PRO A 144 10.88 36.78 -8.28
#